data_AF-A0A833N4U5-F1
#
_entry.id   AF-A0A833N4U5-F1
#
_cell.length_a   1.000
_cell.length_b   1.000
_cell.length_c   1.000
_cell.angle_alpha   90.00
_cell.angle_beta   90.00
_cell.angle_gamma   90.00
#
_symmetry.space_group_name_H-M   'P 1'
#
loop_
_entity.id
_entity.type
_entity.pdbx_description
1 polymer ?
#
loop_
_entity_poly.entity_id
_entity_poly.type
_entity_poly.pdbx_seq_one_letter_code
_entity_poly.pdbx_strand_id
1 'polypeptide(L)'
;MIDEVKEINTESNYKSTYQALTIKKLPNYILLSLMQIFEDYRSKRKIGWSRPWNKYNLCTFQSYRWDIRIDNDIFSLLRIILLQNIHFFDENSEFFIRDILNDPRAQGFLFFHDHKENIKDYEGMTLSFGRFSTLNKRFRDRIDIILESQIINRTSTQKLDSIKIYVDPHNGDTKLPQVLKLDKSFLKTHIHLKNLFEILIKKYHIWEHTEREWYHWSQKFVPYFGERNSIPINTLFFNQRQNLYLLDNEEQLKTT
;
A
#
# COMPACT_ATOMS: atom_id res chain seq x y z
N MET A 1 -24.94 0.02 -22.97
CA MET A 1 -24.13 -1.23 -22.97
C MET A 1 -23.07 -1.28 -21.86
N ILE A 2 -22.69 -0.18 -21.19
CA ILE A 2 -21.69 -0.20 -20.10
C ILE A 2 -22.33 -0.11 -18.70
N ASP A 3 -23.56 0.41 -18.61
CA ASP A 3 -24.33 0.50 -17.35
C ASP A 3 -24.80 -0.87 -16.79
N GLU A 4 -24.45 -1.98 -17.46
CA GLU A 4 -24.89 -3.33 -17.10
C GLU A 4 -23.80 -4.24 -16.53
N VAL A 5 -22.52 -3.82 -16.54
CA VAL A 5 -21.47 -4.66 -15.92
C VAL A 5 -21.62 -4.53 -14.41
N LYS A 6 -22.38 -5.43 -13.79
CA LYS A 6 -22.53 -5.52 -12.33
C LYS A 6 -21.41 -6.33 -11.68
N GLU A 7 -20.84 -7.30 -12.40
CA GLU A 7 -19.74 -8.14 -11.94
C GLU A 7 -18.91 -8.70 -13.12
N ILE A 8 -17.62 -8.93 -12.90
CA ILE A 8 -16.75 -9.65 -13.85
C ILE A 8 -16.68 -11.11 -13.43
N ASN A 9 -17.30 -12.00 -14.21
CA ASN A 9 -17.33 -13.44 -13.89
C ASN A 9 -16.57 -14.32 -14.90
N THR A 10 -16.17 -13.75 -16.04
CA THR A 10 -15.45 -14.46 -17.11
C THR A 10 -14.18 -13.71 -17.53
N GLU A 11 -13.25 -14.40 -18.20
CA GLU A 11 -12.07 -13.75 -18.78
C GLU A 11 -12.43 -12.79 -19.92
N SER A 12 -13.51 -13.08 -20.66
CA SER A 12 -14.05 -12.17 -21.68
C SER A 12 -14.50 -10.85 -21.05
N ASN A 13 -15.31 -10.91 -19.98
CA ASN A 13 -15.76 -9.70 -19.26
C ASN A 13 -14.58 -8.92 -18.69
N TYR A 14 -13.53 -9.61 -18.22
CA TYR A 14 -12.31 -8.97 -17.75
C TYR A 14 -11.60 -8.19 -18.86
N LYS A 15 -11.41 -8.80 -20.04
CA LYS A 15 -10.78 -8.16 -21.20
C LYS A 15 -11.58 -6.95 -21.68
N SER A 16 -12.90 -7.09 -21.81
CA SER A 16 -13.79 -6.00 -22.23
C SER A 16 -13.80 -4.84 -21.23
N THR A 17 -13.85 -5.13 -19.93
CA THR A 17 -13.80 -4.09 -18.89
C THR A 17 -12.45 -3.37 -18.89
N TYR A 18 -11.35 -4.11 -19.02
CA TYR A 18 -10.02 -3.53 -19.14
C TYR A 18 -9.89 -2.62 -20.36
N GLN A 19 -10.41 -3.05 -21.52
CA GLN A 19 -10.43 -2.23 -22.73
C GLN A 19 -11.24 -0.94 -22.53
N ALA A 20 -12.42 -1.03 -21.95
CA ALA A 20 -13.27 0.13 -21.65
C ALA A 20 -12.56 1.15 -20.74
N LEU A 21 -11.90 0.67 -19.68
CA LEU A 21 -11.08 1.49 -18.79
C LEU A 21 -9.91 2.17 -19.53
N THR A 22 -9.28 1.47 -20.47
CA THR A 22 -8.10 1.96 -21.20
C THR A 22 -8.46 3.01 -22.26
N ILE A 23 -9.66 2.93 -22.86
CA ILE A 23 -10.12 3.86 -23.90
C ILE A 23 -10.40 5.27 -23.34
N LYS A 24 -10.66 5.42 -22.04
CA LYS A 24 -10.82 6.72 -21.32
C LYS A 24 -11.84 7.70 -21.94
N LYS A 25 -12.75 7.23 -22.80
CA LYS A 25 -13.82 8.05 -23.42
C LYS A 25 -15.11 8.09 -22.61
N LEU A 26 -15.14 7.44 -21.45
CA LEU A 26 -16.33 7.35 -20.60
C LEU A 26 -16.34 8.48 -19.56
N PRO A 27 -17.52 8.96 -19.13
CA PRO A 27 -17.64 9.85 -17.99
C PRO A 27 -16.92 9.34 -16.74
N ASN A 28 -16.35 10.24 -15.94
CA ASN A 28 -15.57 9.88 -14.75
C ASN A 28 -16.34 8.99 -13.76
N TYR A 29 -17.63 9.24 -13.55
CA TYR A 29 -18.45 8.41 -12.64
C TYR A 29 -18.56 6.96 -13.13
N ILE A 30 -18.64 6.73 -14.45
CA ILE A 30 -18.65 5.38 -15.04
C ILE A 30 -17.28 4.72 -14.88
N LEU A 31 -16.19 5.48 -15.10
CA LEU A 31 -14.83 4.96 -14.92
C LEU A 31 -14.55 4.55 -13.48
N LEU A 32 -15.06 5.31 -12.51
CA LEU A 32 -14.99 4.98 -11.08
C LEU A 32 -15.74 3.68 -10.77
N SER A 33 -17.00 3.56 -11.22
CA SER A 33 -17.79 2.34 -11.03
C SER A 33 -17.15 1.12 -11.69
N LEU A 34 -16.67 1.24 -12.93
CA LEU A 34 -15.97 0.15 -13.63
C LEU A 34 -14.66 -0.23 -12.93
N MET A 35 -13.91 0.74 -12.42
CA MET A 35 -12.67 0.48 -11.70
C MET A 35 -12.93 -0.24 -10.39
N GLN A 36 -13.99 0.13 -9.64
CA GLN A 36 -14.41 -0.61 -8.44
C GLN A 36 -14.65 -2.09 -8.76
N ILE A 37 -15.46 -2.37 -9.78
CA ILE A 37 -15.78 -3.75 -10.19
C ILE A 37 -14.52 -4.50 -10.65
N PHE A 38 -13.64 -3.82 -11.38
CA PHE A 38 -12.38 -4.38 -11.85
C PHE A 38 -11.43 -4.69 -10.69
N GLU A 39 -11.33 -3.80 -9.70
CA GLU A 39 -10.54 -4.00 -8.49
C GLU A 39 -11.12 -5.12 -7.61
N ASP A 40 -12.44 -5.23 -7.48
CA ASP A 40 -13.10 -6.33 -6.76
C ASP A 40 -12.78 -7.69 -7.40
N TYR A 41 -12.85 -7.77 -8.73
CA TYR A 41 -12.47 -8.96 -9.47
C TYR A 41 -11.00 -9.35 -9.25
N ARG A 42 -10.10 -8.37 -9.39
CA ARG A 42 -8.65 -8.56 -9.22
C ARG A 42 -8.30 -8.96 -7.80
N SER A 43 -8.97 -8.33 -6.84
CA SER A 43 -8.83 -8.57 -5.41
C SER A 43 -9.14 -10.03 -5.05
N LYS A 44 -10.33 -10.54 -5.44
CA LYS A 44 -10.75 -11.93 -5.21
C LYS A 44 -9.78 -12.97 -5.80
N ARG A 45 -9.03 -12.60 -6.84
CA ARG A 45 -8.18 -13.51 -7.62
C ARG A 45 -6.70 -13.24 -7.47
N LYS A 46 -6.28 -12.45 -6.48
CA LYS A 46 -4.86 -12.19 -6.25
C LYS A 46 -4.19 -11.57 -7.51
N ILE A 47 -4.81 -10.62 -8.19
CA ILE A 47 -4.25 -9.96 -9.39
C ILE A 47 -3.77 -8.55 -9.07
N GLY A 48 -2.53 -8.26 -9.45
CA GLY A 48 -1.93 -6.93 -9.33
C GLY A 48 -1.32 -6.63 -7.96
N TRP A 49 -0.66 -5.47 -7.90
CA TRP A 49 0.14 -5.01 -6.75
C TRP A 49 -0.69 -4.42 -5.62
N SER A 50 -1.89 -3.92 -5.92
CA SER A 50 -2.84 -3.52 -4.91
C SER A 50 -3.81 -4.68 -4.66
N ARG A 51 -3.79 -5.25 -3.45
CA ARG A 51 -4.60 -6.43 -3.09
C ARG A 51 -5.33 -6.23 -1.73
N PRO A 52 -6.35 -7.06 -1.43
CA PRO A 52 -7.47 -6.75 -0.53
C PRO A 52 -7.18 -6.46 0.93
N TRP A 53 -6.16 -7.06 1.53
CA TRP A 53 -6.12 -7.20 2.99
C TRP A 53 -5.82 -5.92 3.77
N ASN A 54 -5.50 -4.82 3.07
CA ASN A 54 -5.38 -3.49 3.66
C ASN A 54 -6.26 -2.45 2.94
N LYS A 55 -7.25 -2.82 2.11
CA LYS A 55 -7.99 -1.83 1.28
C LYS A 55 -9.26 -1.29 1.91
N TYR A 56 -9.83 -2.01 2.88
CA TYR A 56 -11.03 -1.54 3.56
C TYR A 56 -10.67 -0.40 4.50
N ASN A 57 -11.44 0.69 4.44
CA ASN A 57 -11.20 1.90 5.23
C ASN A 57 -9.77 2.45 5.09
N LEU A 58 -9.14 2.24 3.93
CA LEU A 58 -7.82 2.73 3.59
C LEU A 58 -7.93 3.87 2.59
N CYS A 59 -7.13 4.91 2.78
CA CYS A 59 -6.86 5.93 1.79
C CYS A 59 -5.36 6.04 1.56
N THR A 60 -4.86 5.50 0.45
CA THR A 60 -3.49 5.71 -0.02
C THR A 60 -3.41 7.05 -0.74
N PHE A 61 -2.68 8.00 -0.15
CA PHE A 61 -2.54 9.35 -0.69
C PHE A 61 -1.24 9.55 -1.46
N GLN A 62 -0.23 8.72 -1.22
CA GLN A 62 1.04 8.79 -1.93
C GLN A 62 1.63 7.40 -2.11
N SER A 63 2.35 7.18 -3.22
CA SER A 63 3.05 5.92 -3.45
C SER A 63 4.36 6.10 -4.21
N TYR A 64 5.36 5.28 -3.86
CA TYR A 64 6.67 5.30 -4.49
C TYR A 64 7.11 3.91 -4.93
N ARG A 65 7.99 3.85 -5.94
CA ARG A 65 8.80 2.65 -6.24
C ARG A 65 10.14 2.72 -5.51
N TRP A 66 10.62 1.57 -5.07
CA TRP A 66 11.96 1.42 -4.54
C TRP A 66 12.68 0.24 -5.21
N ASP A 67 14.01 0.32 -5.29
CA ASP A 67 14.88 -0.65 -5.97
C ASP A 67 15.90 -1.21 -4.97
N ILE A 68 15.98 -2.54 -4.87
CA ILE A 68 16.91 -3.24 -3.95
C ILE A 68 18.38 -2.85 -4.15
N ARG A 69 18.77 -2.43 -5.36
CA ARG A 69 20.15 -2.04 -5.70
C ARG A 69 20.49 -0.63 -5.25
N ILE A 70 19.49 0.22 -5.07
CA ILE A 70 19.66 1.64 -4.73
C ILE A 70 19.28 1.88 -3.26
N ASP A 71 18.21 1.24 -2.80
CA ASP A 71 17.58 1.47 -1.50
C ASP A 71 17.95 0.36 -0.51
N ASN A 72 19.26 0.10 -0.39
CA ASN A 72 19.78 -0.97 0.45
C ASN A 72 19.47 -0.78 1.94
N ASP A 73 19.22 0.45 2.38
CA ASP A 73 18.78 0.77 3.74
C ASP A 73 17.41 0.17 4.05
N ILE A 74 16.45 0.28 3.13
CA ILE A 74 15.14 -0.37 3.22
C ILE A 74 15.31 -1.89 3.12
N PHE A 75 16.04 -2.37 2.11
CA PHE A 75 16.16 -3.80 1.84
C PHE A 75 16.85 -4.57 2.98
N SER A 76 17.92 -4.01 3.55
CA SER A 76 18.66 -4.63 4.66
C SER A 76 17.77 -4.81 5.89
N LEU A 77 16.97 -3.80 6.25
CA LEU A 77 16.04 -3.89 7.37
C LEU A 77 14.91 -4.88 7.10
N LEU A 78 14.30 -4.82 5.90
CA LEU A 78 13.29 -5.79 5.47
C LEU A 78 13.79 -7.23 5.65
N ARG A 79 14.99 -7.52 5.15
CA ARG A 79 15.62 -8.83 5.26
C ARG A 79 15.84 -9.24 6.71
N ILE A 80 16.39 -8.36 7.54
CA ILE A 80 16.64 -8.65 8.97
C ILE A 80 15.32 -8.96 9.68
N ILE A 81 14.30 -8.12 9.50
CA ILE A 81 12.99 -8.26 10.14
C ILE A 81 12.36 -9.60 9.76
N LEU A 82 12.33 -9.95 8.46
CA LEU A 82 11.70 -11.19 8.01
C LEU A 82 12.46 -12.43 8.50
N LEU A 83 13.78 -12.45 8.40
CA LEU A 83 14.58 -13.62 8.78
C LEU A 83 14.65 -13.84 10.30
N GLN A 84 14.65 -12.77 11.12
CA GLN A 84 14.63 -12.92 12.58
C GLN A 84 13.26 -13.39 13.10
N ASN A 85 12.18 -13.08 12.40
CA ASN A 85 10.83 -13.55 12.73
C ASN A 85 10.43 -14.82 11.95
N ILE A 86 11.38 -15.49 11.26
CA ILE A 86 11.06 -16.55 10.29
C ILE A 86 10.26 -17.71 10.91
N HIS A 87 10.55 -18.04 12.17
CA HIS A 87 9.94 -19.11 12.94
C HIS A 87 8.47 -18.88 13.32
N PHE A 88 7.94 -17.66 13.12
CA PHE A 88 6.52 -17.37 13.30
C PHE A 88 5.68 -17.64 12.04
N PHE A 89 6.33 -17.88 10.90
CA PHE A 89 5.66 -18.17 9.65
C PHE A 89 5.46 -19.68 9.48
N ASP A 90 4.44 -20.07 8.71
CA ASP A 90 4.29 -21.46 8.31
C ASP A 90 5.40 -21.86 7.31
N GLU A 91 5.60 -23.16 7.10
CA GLU A 91 6.71 -23.67 6.26
C GLU A 91 6.68 -23.09 4.83
N ASN A 92 5.48 -22.92 4.27
CA ASN A 92 5.30 -22.38 2.93
C ASN A 92 5.68 -20.89 2.85
N SER A 93 5.27 -20.12 3.85
CA SER A 93 5.59 -18.70 3.98
C SER A 93 7.08 -18.49 4.28
N GLU A 94 7.69 -19.32 5.12
CA GLU A 94 9.14 -19.31 5.36
C GLU A 94 9.91 -19.59 4.06
N PHE A 95 9.57 -20.66 3.34
CA PHE A 95 10.22 -20.99 2.07
C PHE A 95 10.13 -19.83 1.08
N PHE A 96 8.94 -19.25 0.93
CA PHE A 96 8.74 -18.10 0.07
C PHE A 96 9.54 -16.86 0.51
N ILE A 97 9.60 -16.54 1.80
CA ILE A 97 10.39 -15.42 2.32
C ILE A 97 11.86 -15.60 1.94
N ARG A 98 12.42 -16.79 2.15
CA ARG A 98 13.82 -17.07 1.81
C ARG A 98 14.07 -16.96 0.31
N ASP A 99 13.13 -17.42 -0.51
CA ASP A 99 13.24 -17.37 -1.97
C ASP A 99 13.13 -15.92 -2.50
N ILE A 100 12.11 -15.16 -2.09
CA ILE A 100 11.87 -13.81 -2.62
C ILE A 100 12.97 -12.81 -2.24
N LEU A 101 13.59 -12.98 -1.08
CA LEU A 101 14.72 -12.14 -0.63
C LEU A 101 15.99 -12.33 -1.49
N ASN A 102 16.04 -13.36 -2.34
CA ASN A 102 17.15 -13.61 -3.25
C ASN A 102 16.75 -13.43 -4.73
N ASP A 103 15.50 -13.04 -5.03
CA ASP A 103 15.03 -12.93 -6.41
C ASP A 103 15.37 -11.56 -7.03
N PRO A 104 16.20 -11.50 -8.09
CA PRO A 104 16.57 -10.24 -8.73
C PRO A 104 15.40 -9.58 -9.50
N ARG A 105 14.30 -10.30 -9.71
CA ARG A 105 13.08 -9.79 -10.36
C ARG A 105 12.11 -9.18 -9.36
N ALA A 106 12.43 -9.22 -8.07
CA ALA A 106 11.57 -8.66 -7.05
C ALA A 106 11.46 -7.14 -7.21
N GLN A 107 10.28 -6.60 -6.91
CA GLN A 107 9.93 -5.20 -7.05
C GLN A 107 9.42 -4.67 -5.72
N GLY A 108 9.74 -3.42 -5.45
CA GLY A 108 9.39 -2.72 -4.24
C GLY A 108 8.42 -1.56 -4.47
N PHE A 109 7.38 -1.46 -3.64
CA PHE A 109 6.48 -0.32 -3.59
C PHE A 109 6.29 0.17 -2.14
N LEU A 110 6.10 1.47 -1.98
CA LEU A 110 5.66 2.10 -0.73
C LEU A 110 4.28 2.71 -0.95
N PHE A 111 3.38 2.52 0.01
CA PHE A 111 2.04 3.11 0.00
C PHE A 111 1.80 3.84 1.32
N PHE A 112 1.72 5.17 1.27
CA PHE A 112 1.45 6.01 2.44
C PHE A 112 -0.05 6.24 2.54
N HIS A 113 -0.60 6.03 3.73
CA HIS A 113 -2.03 5.89 3.87
C HIS A 113 -2.58 6.41 5.20
N ASP A 114 -3.85 6.77 5.15
CA ASP A 114 -4.74 6.79 6.30
C ASP A 114 -5.50 5.46 6.37
N HIS A 115 -5.70 4.93 7.56
CA HIS A 115 -6.41 3.67 7.76
C HIS A 115 -7.30 3.74 9.00
N LYS A 116 -8.50 3.16 8.90
CA LYS A 116 -9.43 3.03 10.03
C LYS A 116 -9.80 1.58 10.31
N GLU A 117 -9.38 1.09 11.47
CA GLU A 117 -9.66 -0.26 11.94
C GLU A 117 -10.50 -0.20 13.22
N ASN A 118 -11.73 -0.70 13.14
CA ASN A 118 -12.73 -0.59 14.21
C ASN A 118 -12.98 0.88 14.62
N ILE A 119 -12.66 1.22 15.87
CA ILE A 119 -12.78 2.56 16.45
C ILE A 119 -11.46 3.35 16.43
N LYS A 120 -10.41 2.81 15.82
CA LYS A 120 -9.07 3.42 15.81
C LYS A 120 -8.74 3.93 14.42
N ASP A 121 -8.22 5.15 14.38
CA ASP A 121 -7.67 5.76 13.18
C ASP A 121 -6.13 5.68 13.24
N TYR A 122 -5.52 5.56 12.07
CA TYR A 122 -4.09 5.42 11.88
C TYR A 122 -3.63 6.25 10.68
N GLU A 123 -2.41 6.75 10.76
CA GLU A 123 -1.62 7.13 9.58
C GLU A 123 -0.40 6.21 9.50
N GLY A 124 -0.02 5.81 8.29
CA GLY A 124 0.96 4.74 8.16
C GLY A 124 1.49 4.56 6.75
N MET A 125 2.25 3.48 6.61
CA MET A 125 2.86 3.09 5.36
C MET A 125 2.83 1.57 5.20
N THR A 126 2.65 1.12 3.97
CA THR A 126 2.84 -0.27 3.57
C THR A 126 4.11 -0.37 2.74
N LEU A 127 5.09 -1.11 3.24
CA LEU A 127 6.24 -1.58 2.47
C LEU A 127 5.84 -2.88 1.77
N SER A 128 5.62 -2.82 0.46
CA SER A 128 5.30 -3.97 -0.37
C SER A 128 6.53 -4.45 -1.13
N PHE A 129 6.80 -5.75 -1.08
CA PHE A 129 7.90 -6.39 -1.78
C PHE A 129 7.42 -7.71 -2.40
N GLY A 130 7.66 -7.91 -3.68
CA GLY A 130 7.18 -9.13 -4.31
C GLY A 130 7.66 -9.32 -5.73
N ARG A 131 7.04 -10.23 -6.47
CA ARG A 131 7.36 -10.49 -7.89
C ARG A 131 6.15 -10.98 -8.66
N PHE A 132 6.31 -11.09 -9.97
CA PHE A 132 5.44 -11.93 -10.79
C PHE A 132 5.55 -13.39 -10.33
N SER A 133 4.40 -14.03 -10.08
CA SER A 133 4.38 -15.44 -9.67
C SER A 133 5.09 -16.30 -10.73
N THR A 134 5.91 -17.23 -10.26
CA THR A 134 6.66 -18.16 -11.09
C THR A 134 5.74 -19.15 -11.82
N LEU A 135 4.59 -19.46 -11.24
CA LEU A 135 3.59 -20.37 -11.82
C LEU A 135 2.78 -19.69 -12.92
N ASN A 136 2.39 -18.43 -12.72
CA ASN A 136 1.60 -17.67 -13.68
C ASN A 136 1.81 -16.16 -13.52
N LYS A 137 2.35 -15.52 -14.57
CA LYS A 137 2.66 -14.08 -14.61
C LYS A 137 1.44 -13.17 -14.42
N ARG A 138 0.22 -13.70 -14.47
CA ARG A 138 -1.00 -12.95 -14.11
C ARG A 138 -1.05 -12.62 -12.61
N PHE A 139 -0.48 -13.48 -11.77
CA PHE A 139 -0.50 -13.33 -10.32
C PHE A 139 0.83 -12.78 -9.78
N ARG A 140 0.83 -12.46 -8.50
CA ARG A 140 1.99 -11.92 -7.77
C ARG A 140 2.23 -12.73 -6.50
N ASP A 141 3.49 -12.97 -6.20
CA ASP A 141 3.90 -13.40 -4.87
C ASP A 141 4.34 -12.13 -4.13
N ARG A 142 3.92 -11.95 -2.87
CA ARG A 142 4.30 -10.72 -2.16
C ARG A 142 4.34 -10.84 -0.65
N ILE A 143 5.08 -9.92 -0.06
CA ILE A 143 5.17 -9.62 1.36
C ILE A 143 4.79 -8.15 1.52
N ASP A 144 3.88 -7.87 2.45
CA ASP A 144 3.56 -6.51 2.85
C ASP A 144 3.89 -6.34 4.34
N ILE A 145 4.67 -5.32 4.69
CA ILE A 145 4.86 -4.87 6.07
C ILE A 145 4.12 -3.55 6.24
N ILE A 146 3.12 -3.55 7.11
CA ILE A 146 2.33 -2.37 7.48
C ILE A 146 2.88 -1.84 8.79
N LEU A 147 3.20 -0.54 8.81
CA LEU A 147 3.71 0.19 9.95
C LEU A 147 2.84 1.43 10.15
N GLU A 148 2.24 1.57 11.31
CA GLU A 148 1.20 2.57 11.57
C GLU A 148 1.42 3.27 12.91
N SER A 149 1.14 4.57 12.91
CA SER A 149 1.00 5.40 14.10
C SER A 149 -0.48 5.68 14.34
N GLN A 150 -0.93 5.47 15.57
CA GLN A 150 -2.32 5.70 15.94
C GLN A 150 -2.61 7.21 15.95
N ILE A 151 -3.82 7.57 15.55
CA ILE A 151 -4.36 8.91 15.68
C ILE A 151 -5.34 8.91 16.85
N ILE A 152 -5.10 9.79 17.82
CA ILE A 152 -5.93 9.98 19.02
C ILE A 152 -6.30 11.45 19.09
N ASN A 153 -7.61 11.77 19.11
CA ASN A 153 -8.10 13.14 19.16
C ASN A 153 -7.44 14.04 18.09
N ARG A 154 -7.43 13.57 16.83
CA ARG A 154 -6.79 14.24 15.67
C ARG A 154 -5.28 14.46 15.77
N THR A 155 -4.61 13.80 16.71
CA THR A 155 -3.16 13.89 16.94
C THR A 155 -2.52 12.54 16.70
N SER A 156 -1.52 12.50 15.84
CA SER A 156 -0.66 11.33 15.63
C SER A 156 0.19 11.08 16.86
N THR A 157 0.32 9.83 17.31
CA THR A 157 1.27 9.51 18.39
C THR A 157 2.72 9.69 17.95
N GLN A 158 2.98 9.72 16.64
CA GLN A 158 4.29 9.67 16.00
C GLN A 158 5.15 8.47 16.44
N LYS A 159 4.50 7.40 16.91
CA LYS A 159 5.14 6.17 17.36
C LYS A 159 4.66 5.01 16.51
N LEU A 160 5.45 3.94 16.50
CA LEU A 160 5.05 2.68 15.88
C LEU A 160 4.08 1.92 16.80
N ASP A 161 2.78 2.07 16.55
CA ASP A 161 1.72 1.51 17.40
C ASP A 161 1.09 0.23 16.85
N SER A 162 1.10 0.05 15.54
CA SER A 162 0.55 -1.13 14.86
C SER A 162 1.52 -1.64 13.81
N ILE A 163 1.71 -2.95 13.81
CA ILE A 163 2.60 -3.67 12.90
C ILE A 163 1.91 -4.94 12.42
N LYS A 164 1.82 -5.08 11.10
CA LYS A 164 1.27 -6.29 10.46
C LYS A 164 2.18 -6.73 9.33
N ILE A 165 2.50 -8.02 9.27
CA ILE A 165 3.23 -8.63 8.16
C ILE A 165 2.30 -9.61 7.47
N TYR A 166 2.10 -9.40 6.17
CA TYR A 166 1.33 -10.30 5.32
C TYR A 166 2.27 -11.03 4.38
N VAL A 167 2.11 -12.34 4.26
CA VAL A 167 2.90 -13.19 3.38
C VAL A 167 1.95 -13.97 2.48
N ASP A 168 2.07 -13.77 1.16
CA ASP A 168 1.17 -14.34 0.16
C ASP A 168 1.94 -14.93 -1.04
N PRO A 169 2.54 -16.11 -0.89
CA PRO A 169 3.03 -16.87 -2.03
C PRO A 169 1.84 -17.33 -2.88
N HIS A 170 1.82 -16.98 -4.17
CA HIS A 170 0.78 -17.49 -5.05
C HIS A 170 1.17 -18.89 -5.53
N ASN A 171 0.71 -19.90 -4.80
CA ASN A 171 0.89 -21.33 -5.08
C ASN A 171 -0.33 -21.96 -5.79
N GLY A 172 -1.21 -21.14 -6.39
CA GLY A 172 -2.48 -21.58 -6.94
C GLY A 172 -3.65 -21.58 -5.94
N ASP A 173 -3.40 -21.36 -4.64
CA ASP A 173 -4.45 -21.19 -3.63
C ASP A 173 -4.90 -19.71 -3.54
N THR A 174 -6.21 -19.53 -3.36
CA THR A 174 -6.86 -18.23 -3.15
C THR A 174 -7.07 -17.90 -1.67
N LYS A 175 -6.70 -18.81 -0.75
CA LYS A 175 -6.72 -18.55 0.71
C LYS A 175 -6.02 -17.25 1.06
N LEU A 176 -6.51 -16.62 2.12
CA LEU A 176 -5.96 -15.36 2.64
C LEU A 176 -4.47 -15.52 2.98
N PRO A 177 -3.68 -14.45 2.83
CA PRO A 177 -2.28 -14.44 3.26
C PRO A 177 -2.13 -14.88 4.71
N GLN A 178 -0.96 -15.45 5.04
CA GLN A 178 -0.58 -15.56 6.44
C GLN A 178 -0.38 -14.14 7.00
N VAL A 179 -0.95 -13.87 8.17
CA VAL A 179 -0.87 -12.57 8.85
C VAL A 179 -0.16 -12.74 10.18
N LEU A 180 0.92 -12.02 10.35
CA LEU A 180 1.62 -11.90 11.62
C LEU A 180 1.38 -10.49 12.17
N LYS A 181 0.67 -10.40 13.30
CA LYS A 181 0.52 -9.14 14.05
C LYS A 181 1.63 -9.07 15.09
N LEU A 182 2.44 -8.02 15.04
CA LEU A 182 3.54 -7.83 15.98
C LEU A 182 3.15 -6.79 17.03
N ASP A 183 3.54 -7.05 18.27
CA ASP A 183 3.40 -6.13 19.38
C ASP A 183 4.75 -5.91 20.09
N LYS A 184 4.72 -5.26 21.25
CA LYS A 184 5.93 -4.96 22.03
C LYS A 184 6.64 -6.21 22.59
N SER A 185 6.03 -7.39 22.55
CA SER A 185 6.67 -8.65 22.98
C SER A 185 7.78 -9.10 22.02
N PHE A 186 7.81 -8.58 20.79
CA PHE A 186 8.84 -8.84 19.79
C PHE A 186 10.10 -7.97 20.00
N LEU A 187 10.60 -7.91 21.23
CA LEU A 187 11.63 -6.95 21.67
C LEU A 187 12.89 -6.95 20.78
N LYS A 188 13.34 -8.13 20.31
CA LYS A 188 14.56 -8.26 19.49
C LYS A 188 14.43 -7.62 18.10
N THR A 189 13.25 -7.72 17.49
CA THR A 189 12.98 -7.21 16.13
C THR A 189 12.34 -5.83 16.13
N HIS A 190 11.80 -5.39 17.28
CA HIS A 190 11.12 -4.11 17.42
C HIS A 190 12.03 -2.92 17.11
N ILE A 191 13.32 -2.97 17.48
CA ILE A 191 14.27 -1.90 17.15
C ILE A 191 14.46 -1.75 15.63
N HIS A 192 14.53 -2.87 14.89
CA HIS A 192 14.65 -2.84 13.44
C HIS A 192 13.36 -2.35 12.77
N LEU A 193 12.19 -2.73 13.30
CA LEU A 193 10.89 -2.24 12.83
C LEU A 193 10.75 -0.73 13.06
N LYS A 194 11.19 -0.22 14.21
CA LYS A 194 11.22 1.22 14.49
C LYS A 194 12.17 1.96 13.55
N ASN A 195 13.36 1.43 13.32
CA ASN A 195 14.32 2.02 12.37
C ASN A 195 13.74 2.02 10.95
N LEU A 196 13.06 0.95 10.53
CA LEU A 196 12.40 0.90 9.23
C LEU A 196 11.30 1.96 9.12
N PHE A 197 10.46 2.10 10.14
CA PHE A 197 9.42 3.12 10.22
C PHE A 197 10.00 4.54 10.05
N GLU A 198 11.04 4.88 10.79
CA GLU A 198 11.71 6.19 10.70
C GLU A 198 12.34 6.43 9.31
N ILE A 199 12.99 5.41 8.72
CA ILE A 199 13.55 5.51 7.37
C ILE A 199 12.46 5.73 6.34
N LEU A 200 11.34 5.00 6.39
CA LEU A 200 10.27 5.15 5.42
C LEU A 200 9.60 6.52 5.49
N ILE A 201 9.44 7.09 6.70
CA ILE A 201 9.01 8.49 6.88
C ILE A 201 10.04 9.43 6.23
N LYS A 202 11.34 9.24 6.47
CA LYS A 202 12.37 10.07 5.83
C LYS A 202 12.34 9.96 4.30
N LYS A 203 12.15 8.75 3.75
CA LYS A 203 12.04 8.54 2.30
C LYS A 203 10.83 9.25 1.72
N TYR A 204 9.71 9.30 2.44
CA TYR A 204 8.55 10.06 2.03
C TYR A 204 8.92 11.50 1.67
N HIS A 205 9.57 12.19 2.60
CA HIS A 205 9.95 13.60 2.46
C HIS A 205 11.01 13.83 1.38
N ILE A 206 11.93 12.88 1.17
CA ILE A 206 12.99 12.99 0.16
C ILE A 206 12.48 12.68 -1.24
N TRP A 207 11.51 11.77 -1.36
CA TRP A 207 11.02 11.29 -2.66
C TRP A 207 9.79 12.03 -3.17
N GLU A 208 9.22 12.91 -2.35
CA GLU A 208 8.16 13.82 -2.77
C GLU A 208 8.63 14.60 -4.01
N HIS A 209 7.78 14.60 -5.05
CA HIS A 209 8.02 15.24 -6.34
C HIS A 209 9.22 14.70 -7.13
N THR A 210 9.61 13.44 -6.88
CA THR A 210 10.66 12.75 -7.66
C THR A 210 10.08 11.75 -8.65
N GLU A 211 10.90 11.29 -9.60
CA GLU A 211 10.56 10.22 -10.55
C GLU A 211 10.23 8.86 -9.91
N ARG A 212 10.48 8.73 -8.60
CA ARG A 212 10.09 7.55 -7.81
C ARG A 212 8.60 7.50 -7.55
N GLU A 213 7.90 8.62 -7.67
CA GLU A 213 6.45 8.68 -7.57
C GLU A 213 5.82 7.68 -8.51
N TRP A 214 5.10 6.72 -7.91
CA TRP A 214 4.38 5.75 -8.69
C TRP A 214 3.00 6.31 -9.02
N TYR A 215 2.92 7.02 -10.14
CA TYR A 215 1.64 7.45 -10.70
C TYR A 215 1.19 6.48 -11.81
N HIS A 216 0.16 5.67 -11.54
CA HIS A 216 -0.50 4.90 -12.58
C HIS A 216 -1.77 5.64 -13.01
N TRP A 217 -2.00 5.78 -14.32
CA TRP A 217 -3.12 6.58 -14.86
C TRP A 217 -4.49 6.22 -14.29
N SER A 218 -4.65 4.98 -13.82
CA SER A 218 -5.90 4.47 -13.27
C SER A 218 -6.10 4.79 -11.80
N GLN A 219 -5.06 5.23 -11.08
CA GLN A 219 -5.10 5.46 -9.62
C GLN A 219 -6.22 6.43 -9.22
N LYS A 220 -6.45 7.50 -9.99
CA LYS A 220 -7.56 8.44 -9.73
C LYS A 220 -8.96 7.82 -9.81
N PHE A 221 -9.06 6.61 -10.35
CA PHE A 221 -10.31 5.85 -10.41
C PHE A 221 -10.34 4.70 -9.38
N VAL A 222 -9.22 4.43 -8.71
CA VAL A 222 -9.12 3.35 -7.74
C VAL A 222 -9.69 3.83 -6.40
N PRO A 223 -10.68 3.14 -5.80
CA PRO A 223 -11.48 3.65 -4.68
C PRO A 223 -10.71 4.09 -3.43
N TYR A 224 -9.56 3.47 -3.16
CA TYR A 224 -8.73 3.72 -1.98
C TYR A 224 -7.48 4.55 -2.32
N PHE A 225 -7.39 5.11 -3.52
CA PHE A 225 -6.40 6.14 -3.85
C PHE A 225 -7.10 7.50 -3.91
N GLY A 226 -6.53 8.49 -3.24
CA GLY A 226 -7.13 9.82 -3.21
C GLY A 226 -6.51 10.73 -2.16
N GLU A 227 -7.11 11.89 -2.01
CA GLU A 227 -6.71 12.87 -1.00
C GLU A 227 -6.98 12.36 0.41
N ARG A 228 -6.19 12.83 1.37
CA ARG A 228 -6.35 12.47 2.79
C ARG A 228 -7.67 13.02 3.32
N ASN A 229 -8.48 12.15 3.89
CA ASN A 229 -9.78 12.54 4.45
C ASN A 229 -9.66 13.19 5.83
N SER A 230 -8.60 12.90 6.59
CA SER A 230 -8.40 13.41 7.95
C SER A 230 -6.93 13.53 8.28
N ILE A 231 -6.36 14.73 8.10
CA ILE A 231 -4.94 15.00 8.34
C ILE A 231 -4.72 15.29 9.83
N PRO A 232 -3.87 14.53 10.55
CA PRO A 232 -3.53 14.82 11.94
C PRO A 232 -2.81 16.16 12.10
N ILE A 233 -2.96 16.80 13.26
CA ILE A 233 -2.31 18.09 13.58
C ILE A 233 -0.78 17.98 13.44
N ASN A 234 -0.23 16.89 13.93
CA ASN A 234 1.20 16.61 13.95
C ASN A 234 1.51 15.39 13.07
N THR A 235 0.99 15.39 11.84
CA THR A 235 1.18 14.29 10.89
C THR A 235 2.66 13.97 10.61
N LEU A 236 2.94 12.70 10.35
CA LEU A 236 4.27 12.20 9.96
C LEU A 236 4.73 12.65 8.58
N PHE A 237 3.80 12.96 7.68
CA PHE A 237 4.07 13.06 6.24
C PHE A 237 4.09 14.49 5.71
N PHE A 238 3.52 15.47 6.40
CA PHE A 238 3.53 16.85 5.94
C PHE A 238 3.88 17.82 7.07
N ASN A 239 4.57 18.90 6.72
CA ASN A 239 4.71 20.03 7.63
C ASN A 239 3.56 21.00 7.41
N GLN A 240 2.67 21.15 8.41
CA GLN A 240 1.52 22.07 8.34
C GLN A 240 1.88 23.52 8.03
N ARG A 241 3.14 23.92 8.20
CA ARG A 241 3.60 25.26 7.79
C ARG A 241 3.40 25.51 6.29
N GLN A 242 3.44 24.53 5.41
CA GLN A 242 3.18 24.77 3.98
C GLN A 242 1.68 24.96 3.65
N ASN A 243 0.76 24.35 4.41
CA ASN A 243 -0.67 24.49 4.18
C ASN A 243 -1.29 25.74 4.83
N LEU A 244 -0.74 26.24 5.94
CA LEU A 244 -1.16 27.53 6.50
C LEU A 244 -0.84 28.70 5.55
N TYR A 245 0.31 28.67 4.86
CA TYR A 245 0.61 29.66 3.82
C TYR A 245 -0.34 29.61 2.62
N LEU A 246 -0.90 28.44 2.27
CA LEU A 246 -1.86 28.32 1.17
C LEU A 246 -3.26 28.80 1.58
N LEU A 247 -3.68 28.53 2.82
CA LEU A 247 -4.96 29.01 3.36
C LEU A 247 -4.95 30.53 3.62
N ASP A 248 -3.85 31.08 4.15
CA ASP A 248 -3.70 32.53 4.36
C ASP A 248 -3.68 33.31 3.03
N ASN A 249 -3.13 32.73 1.96
CA ASN A 249 -3.12 33.36 0.63
C ASN A 249 -4.48 33.29 -0.07
N GLU A 250 -5.27 32.23 0.14
CA GLU A 250 -6.63 32.14 -0.41
C GLU A 250 -7.63 33.07 0.30
N GLU A 251 -7.47 33.36 1.59
CA GLU A 251 -8.29 34.36 2.28
C GLU A 251 -7.93 35.81 1.89
N GLN A 252 -6.65 36.09 1.62
CA GLN A 252 -6.23 37.41 1.12
C GLN A 252 -6.71 37.71 -0.31
N LEU A 253 -6.82 36.69 -1.17
CA LEU A 253 -7.36 36.82 -2.53
C LEU A 253 -8.89 36.92 -2.59
N LYS A 254 -9.60 36.62 -1.49
CA LYS A 254 -11.07 36.80 -1.39
C LYS A 254 -11.47 38.13 -0.74
N THR A 255 -10.50 38.90 -0.25
CA THR A 255 -10.70 40.17 0.46
C THR A 255 -10.14 41.38 -0.30
N THR A 256 -9.73 41.20 -1.56
CA THR A 256 -9.37 42.24 -2.52
C THR A 256 -10.27 42.20 -3.75
#